data_AF-A0A6I1FN72-F1
#
_entry.id   AF-A0A6I1FN72-F1
#
_cell.length_a   1.000
_cell.length_b   1.000
_cell.length_c   1.000
_cell.angle_alpha   90.00
_cell.angle_beta   90.00
_cell.angle_gamma   90.00
#
_symmetry.space_group_name_H-M   'P 1'
#
loop_
_entity.id
_entity.type
_entity.pdbx_description
1 polymer ?
#
loop_
_entity_poly.entity_id
_entity_poly.type
_entity_poly.pdbx_seq_one_letter_code
_entity_poly.pdbx_strand_id
1 'polypeptide(L)'
;MTEKRRSKKLIILLGVGLAIFAVVGVSIWQIIDRNEEVQVIESKLGFEISVVEKQSHEAWWAATRTYRVKPEEDKDNSLEYLLYLNKENKIEQWAEVKDGDVQNIKYE
;
A
#
# COMPACT_ATOMS: atom_id res chain seq x y z
N MET A 1 -0.96 -50.94 18.55
CA MET A 1 -0.18 -49.76 19.03
C MET A 1 0.02 -48.73 17.90
N THR A 2 -1.03 -48.40 17.15
CA THR A 2 -0.90 -47.73 15.84
C THR A 2 -1.82 -46.52 15.65
N GLU A 3 -2.89 -46.37 16.45
CA GLU A 3 -3.84 -45.25 16.30
C GLU A 3 -3.33 -43.92 16.89
N LYS A 4 -2.60 -43.94 18.02
CA LYS A 4 -2.07 -42.70 18.65
C LYS A 4 -1.12 -41.89 17.75
N ARG A 5 -0.47 -42.52 16.76
CA ARG A 5 0.43 -41.82 15.81
C ARG A 5 -0.33 -41.16 14.66
N ARG A 6 -1.53 -41.63 14.30
CA ARG A 6 -2.34 -41.08 13.19
C ARG A 6 -2.96 -39.73 13.58
N SER A 7 -3.52 -39.62 14.78
CA SER A 7 -4.12 -38.36 15.26
C SER A 7 -3.10 -37.24 15.45
N LYS A 8 -1.86 -37.55 15.89
CA LYS A 8 -0.79 -36.54 16.01
C LYS A 8 -0.40 -35.94 14.65
N LYS A 9 -0.40 -36.74 13.57
CA LYS A 9 -0.10 -36.24 12.22
C LYS A 9 -1.21 -35.31 11.70
N LEU A 10 -2.47 -35.57 12.05
CA LEU A 10 -3.62 -34.74 11.68
C LEU A 10 -3.60 -33.38 12.38
N ILE A 11 -3.23 -33.33 13.66
CA ILE A 11 -3.10 -32.08 14.43
C ILE A 11 -1.99 -31.20 13.86
N ILE A 12 -0.84 -31.79 13.49
CA ILE A 12 0.27 -31.05 12.87
C ILE A 12 -0.15 -30.51 11.51
N LEU A 13 -0.88 -31.29 10.72
CA LEU A 13 -1.33 -30.88 9.39
C LEU A 13 -2.34 -29.73 9.43
N LEU A 14 -3.26 -29.74 10.42
CA LEU A 14 -4.18 -28.63 10.68
C LEU A 14 -3.44 -27.37 11.16
N GLY A 15 -2.45 -27.53 12.05
CA GLY A 15 -1.65 -26.40 12.54
C GLY A 15 -0.84 -25.71 11.44
N VAL A 16 -0.23 -26.51 10.54
CA VAL A 16 0.52 -25.98 9.39
C VAL A 16 -0.42 -25.32 8.38
N GLY A 17 -1.60 -25.90 8.12
CA GLY A 17 -2.61 -25.30 7.24
C GLY A 17 -3.09 -23.92 7.73
N LEU A 18 -3.31 -23.78 9.04
CA LEU A 18 -3.71 -22.52 9.66
C LEU A 18 -2.61 -21.44 9.58
N ALA A 19 -1.35 -21.83 9.77
CA ALA A 19 -0.22 -20.93 9.62
C ALA A 19 -0.08 -20.43 8.18
N ILE A 20 -0.25 -21.31 7.17
CA ILE A 20 -0.24 -20.91 5.76
C ILE A 20 -1.41 -19.97 5.45
N PHE A 21 -2.61 -20.27 5.95
CA PHE A 21 -3.78 -19.39 5.77
C PHE A 21 -3.58 -18.01 6.39
N ALA A 22 -2.96 -17.93 7.57
CA ALA A 22 -2.66 -16.67 8.21
C ALA A 22 -1.64 -15.85 7.40
N VAL A 23 -0.56 -16.48 6.91
CA VAL A 23 0.45 -15.80 6.09
C VAL A 23 -0.15 -15.32 4.77
N VAL A 24 -0.90 -16.18 4.07
CA VAL A 24 -1.55 -15.82 2.81
C VAL A 24 -2.62 -14.75 3.03
N GLY A 25 -3.40 -14.85 4.11
CA GLY A 25 -4.40 -13.85 4.48
C GLY A 25 -3.79 -12.48 4.75
N VAL A 26 -2.68 -12.41 5.49
CA VAL A 26 -1.93 -11.16 5.72
C VAL A 26 -1.40 -10.59 4.41
N SER A 27 -0.83 -11.42 3.53
CA SER A 27 -0.33 -10.97 2.22
C SER A 27 -1.44 -10.42 1.33
N ILE A 28 -2.60 -11.09 1.27
CA ILE A 28 -3.76 -10.62 0.50
C ILE A 28 -4.30 -9.32 1.09
N TRP A 29 -4.38 -9.21 2.41
CA TRP A 29 -4.86 -8.01 3.08
C TRP A 29 -3.95 -6.80 2.82
N GLN A 30 -2.62 -7.00 2.83
CA GLN A 30 -1.65 -5.97 2.45
C GLN A 30 -1.78 -5.52 0.98
N ILE A 31 -2.17 -6.42 0.07
CA ILE A 31 -2.39 -6.09 -1.35
C ILE A 31 -3.68 -5.28 -1.51
N ILE A 32 -4.75 -5.65 -0.81
CA ILE A 32 -6.05 -4.94 -0.86
C ILE A 32 -5.94 -3.55 -0.22
N ASP A 33 -5.30 -3.43 0.94
CA ASP A 33 -5.10 -2.14 1.64
C ASP A 33 -4.25 -1.18 0.79
N ARG A 34 -3.26 -1.71 0.07
CA ARG A 34 -2.49 -0.93 -0.92
C ARG A 34 -3.37 -0.41 -2.07
N ASN A 35 -4.41 -1.16 -2.45
CA ASN A 35 -5.35 -0.77 -3.50
C ASN A 35 -6.29 0.35 -3.02
N GLU A 36 -6.72 0.33 -1.77
CA GLU A 36 -7.55 1.40 -1.20
C GLU A 36 -6.79 2.73 -1.11
N GLU A 37 -5.52 2.71 -0.65
CA GLU A 37 -4.68 3.92 -0.60
C GLU A 37 -4.47 4.52 -2.01
N VAL A 38 -4.23 3.68 -3.02
CA VAL A 38 -4.05 4.13 -4.41
C VAL A 38 -5.35 4.67 -5.00
N GLN A 39 -6.48 4.01 -4.77
CA GLN A 39 -7.79 4.48 -5.24
C GLN A 39 -8.16 5.86 -4.69
N VAL A 40 -7.82 6.16 -3.43
CA VAL A 40 -8.02 7.50 -2.86
C VAL A 40 -7.19 8.54 -3.61
N ILE A 41 -5.94 8.20 -3.94
CA ILE A 41 -5.05 9.07 -4.71
C ILE A 41 -5.58 9.28 -6.14
N GLU A 42 -5.96 8.21 -6.83
CA GLU A 42 -6.56 8.25 -8.18
C GLU A 42 -7.84 9.07 -8.20
N SER A 43 -8.73 8.85 -7.22
CA SER A 43 -9.97 9.62 -7.09
C SER A 43 -9.71 11.10 -6.89
N LYS A 44 -8.63 11.47 -6.20
CA LYS A 44 -8.26 12.87 -5.99
C LYS A 44 -7.66 13.53 -7.22
N LEU A 45 -6.80 12.81 -7.91
CA LEU A 45 -6.09 13.29 -9.10
C LEU A 45 -7.00 13.27 -10.34
N GLY A 46 -8.01 12.40 -10.38
CA GLY A 46 -8.97 12.26 -11.46
C GLY A 46 -8.48 11.39 -12.63
N PHE A 47 -7.41 10.61 -12.43
CA PHE A 47 -6.80 9.72 -13.42
C PHE A 47 -6.10 8.54 -12.74
N GLU A 48 -5.87 7.48 -13.51
CA GLU A 48 -5.14 6.28 -13.06
C GLU A 48 -3.65 6.58 -12.87
N ILE A 49 -3.07 6.01 -11.81
CA ILE A 49 -1.68 6.31 -11.41
C ILE A 49 -0.83 5.07 -11.19
N SER A 50 0.42 5.19 -11.62
CA SER A 50 1.50 4.29 -11.28
C SER A 50 2.29 4.82 -10.09
N VAL A 51 2.38 4.02 -9.01
CA VAL A 51 3.20 4.37 -7.84
C VAL A 51 4.69 4.12 -8.15
N VAL A 52 5.46 5.21 -8.17
CA VAL A 52 6.91 5.20 -8.38
C VAL A 52 7.64 4.87 -7.09
N GLU A 53 7.28 5.56 -6.01
CA GLU A 53 7.92 5.42 -4.72
C GLU A 53 6.89 5.60 -3.60
N LYS A 54 7.04 4.79 -2.54
CA LYS A 54 6.27 4.90 -1.30
C LYS A 54 7.23 4.97 -0.15
N GLN A 55 7.17 6.06 0.62
CA GLN A 55 7.93 6.23 1.85
C GLN A 55 6.97 6.27 3.03
N SER A 56 7.08 5.27 3.90
CA SER A 56 6.35 5.23 5.17
C SER A 56 7.20 5.87 6.25
N HIS A 57 6.66 6.87 6.92
CA HIS A 57 7.26 7.49 8.09
C HIS A 57 6.67 6.83 9.33
N GLU A 58 7.39 5.86 9.89
CA GLU A 58 6.93 5.05 11.02
C GLU A 58 7.15 5.79 12.35
N ALA A 59 6.26 6.73 12.67
CA ALA A 59 5.97 6.99 14.07
C ALA A 59 4.86 6.02 14.50
N TRP A 60 5.11 5.21 15.55
CA TRP A 60 4.16 4.20 16.06
C TRP A 60 2.76 4.74 16.41
N TRP A 61 2.61 6.06 16.54
CA TRP A 61 1.37 6.79 16.83
C TRP A 61 0.83 7.63 15.65
N ALA A 62 1.59 7.77 14.57
CA ALA A 62 1.26 8.62 13.41
C ALA A 62 2.00 8.12 12.16
N ALA A 63 1.63 6.95 11.65
CA ALA A 63 2.14 6.47 10.38
C ALA A 63 1.67 7.41 9.26
N THR A 64 2.58 8.25 8.76
CA THR A 64 2.32 9.10 7.60
C THR A 64 3.04 8.51 6.40
N ARG A 65 2.49 8.71 5.22
CA ARG A 65 2.95 8.06 3.99
C ARG A 65 3.15 9.10 2.93
N THR A 66 4.33 9.11 2.33
CA THR A 66 4.61 9.94 1.16
C THR A 66 4.60 9.05 -0.06
N TYR A 67 3.77 9.44 -1.03
CA TYR A 67 3.58 8.77 -2.30
C TYR A 67 4.16 9.62 -3.42
N ARG A 68 4.99 9.02 -4.25
CA ARG A 68 5.43 9.59 -5.52
C ARG A 68 4.80 8.78 -6.63
N VAL A 69 3.97 9.42 -7.45
CA VAL A 69 3.12 8.73 -8.42
C VAL A 69 3.19 9.42 -9.78
N LYS A 70 2.90 8.68 -10.85
CA LYS A 70 2.86 9.15 -12.24
C LYS A 70 1.51 8.83 -12.84
N PRO A 71 0.94 9.69 -13.70
CA PRO A 71 -0.21 9.29 -14.49
C PRO A 71 0.19 8.14 -15.42
N GLU A 72 -0.65 7.11 -15.54
CA GLU A 72 -0.35 5.95 -16.39
C GLU A 72 -0.41 6.29 -17.90
N GLU A 73 -1.28 7.23 -18.27
CA GLU A 73 -1.45 7.67 -19.66
C GLU A 73 -0.47 8.77 -20.08
N ASP A 74 0.41 9.27 -19.19
CA ASP A 74 1.26 10.40 -19.54
C ASP A 74 2.39 10.00 -20.49
N LYS A 75 2.40 10.63 -21.66
CA LYS A 75 3.45 10.44 -22.68
C LYS A 75 4.70 11.25 -22.36
N ASP A 76 4.55 12.33 -21.59
CA ASP A 76 5.64 13.14 -21.09
C ASP A 76 6.01 12.63 -19.70
N ASN A 77 6.92 11.65 -19.64
CA ASN A 77 7.48 11.02 -18.43
C ASN A 77 8.09 11.99 -17.38
N SER A 78 7.93 13.30 -17.57
CA SER A 78 8.46 14.40 -16.75
C SER A 78 7.50 14.84 -15.63
N LEU A 79 6.21 14.50 -15.72
CA LEU A 79 5.22 14.89 -14.71
C LEU A 79 4.98 13.78 -13.68
N GLU A 80 5.15 14.15 -12.42
CA GLU A 80 4.92 13.28 -11.28
C GLU A 80 4.13 14.04 -10.21
N TYR A 81 3.59 13.32 -9.24
CA TYR A 81 2.87 13.90 -8.12
C TYR A 81 3.45 13.36 -6.81
N LEU A 82 3.69 14.27 -5.88
CA LEU A 82 4.08 13.95 -4.51
C LEU A 82 2.86 14.15 -3.62
N LEU A 83 2.42 13.11 -2.91
CA LEU A 83 1.28 13.16 -2.00
C LEU A 83 1.71 12.76 -0.60
N TYR A 84 1.25 13.51 0.38
CA TYR A 84 1.46 13.23 1.79
C TYR A 84 0.13 12.84 2.42
N LEU A 85 0.05 11.57 2.85
CA LEU A 85 -1.10 10.98 3.49
C LEU A 85 -0.86 10.84 4.99
N ASN A 86 -1.90 11.12 5.77
CA ASN A 86 -1.88 10.86 7.21
C ASN A 86 -2.27 9.42 7.54
N LYS A 87 -2.32 9.12 8.84
CA LYS A 87 -2.65 7.79 9.37
C LYS A 87 -4.04 7.30 9.01
N GLU A 88 -4.95 8.20 8.62
CA GLU A 88 -6.31 7.90 8.20
C GLU A 88 -6.43 7.78 6.67
N ASN A 89 -5.30 7.71 5.95
CA ASN A 89 -5.22 7.69 4.50
C ASN A 89 -5.83 8.93 3.82
N LYS A 90 -5.94 10.05 4.55
CA LYS A 90 -6.33 11.33 3.97
C LYS A 90 -5.11 12.06 3.46
N ILE A 91 -5.21 12.62 2.26
CA ILE A 91 -4.19 13.50 1.68
C ILE A 91 -4.24 14.82 2.45
N GLU A 92 -3.16 15.18 3.13
CA GLU A 92 -3.03 16.49 3.80
C GLU A 92 -2.27 17.50 2.93
N GLN A 93 -1.37 17.01 2.09
CA GLN A 93 -0.61 17.83 1.16
C GLN A 93 -0.38 17.07 -0.14
N TRP A 94 -0.39 17.78 -1.26
CA TRP A 94 0.10 17.24 -2.52
C TRP A 94 0.78 18.32 -3.36
N ALA A 95 1.65 17.91 -4.27
CA ALA A 95 2.39 18.79 -5.16
C ALA A 95 2.62 18.12 -6.51
N GLU A 96 2.68 18.94 -7.56
CA GLU A 96 3.17 18.52 -8.87
C GLU A 96 4.69 18.53 -8.84
N VAL A 97 5.33 17.54 -9.44
CA VAL A 97 6.78 17.47 -9.59
C VAL A 97 7.06 17.39 -11.08
N LYS A 98 7.76 18.40 -11.60
CA LYS A 98 8.11 18.45 -13.02
C LYS A 98 9.62 18.55 -13.16
N ASP A 99 10.21 17.62 -13.89
CA ASP A 99 11.67 17.53 -14.08
C ASP A 99 12.47 17.45 -12.75
N GLY A 100 11.84 16.93 -11.69
CA GLY A 100 12.43 16.82 -10.35
C GLY A 100 12.21 18.03 -9.44
N ASP A 101 11.69 19.14 -9.97
CA ASP A 101 11.33 20.32 -9.18
C ASP A 101 9.89 20.24 -8.69
N VAL A 102 9.69 20.50 -7.39
CA VAL A 102 8.36 20.55 -6.76
C VAL A 102 7.68 21.87 -7.08
N GLN A 103 6.50 21.79 -7.69
CA GLN A 103 5.65 22.90 -8.09
C GLN A 103 4.23 22.74 -7.51
N ASN A 104 3.50 23.86 -7.40
CA ASN A 104 2.07 23.87 -7.07
C ASN A 104 1.68 23.06 -5.81
N ILE A 105 2.37 23.32 -4.69
CA ILE A 105 2.04 22.69 -3.41
C ILE A 105 0.64 23.14 -2.95
N LYS A 106 -0.22 22.17 -2.64
CA LYS A 106 -1.57 22.35 -2.13
C LYS A 106 -1.75 21.62 -0.81
N TYR A 107 -2.56 22.21 0.07
CA TYR A 107 -2.87 21.70 1.40
C TYR A 107 -4.38 21.46 1.51
N GLU A 108 -4.78 20.41 2.21
CA GLU A 108 -6.19 20.04 2.47
C GLU A 108 -6.54 20.01 3.96
#